data_AF-A0AAC8YZI7-F1
#
_entry.id   AF-A0AAC8YZI7-F1
#
_cell.length_a   1.000
_cell.length_b   1.000
_cell.length_c   1.000
_cell.angle_alpha   90.00
_cell.angle_beta   90.00
_cell.angle_gamma   90.00
#
_symmetry.space_group_name_H-M   'P 1'
#
loop_
_entity.id
_entity.type
_entity.pdbx_description
1 polymer ?
#
loop_
_entity_poly.entity_id
_entity_poly.type
_entity_poly.pdbx_seq_one_letter_code
_entity_poly.pdbx_strand_id
1 'polypeptide(L)'
;MGDVIQFDRSEGDHRIGGHAAANDFFAPGGFLAAINGVHITGAHLARAIETIRHLVVKSPNDIAEHGRLLERFAHEHGLGDHGGAALHARAIALDRWAQEFDPFGECDIRGFYAAGGSAPLVETEIGLGFEPASFAKQVQKWTKVFA
;
A
#
# COMPACT_ATOMS: atom_id res chain seq x y z
N MET A 1 51.08 -20.31 14.75
CA MET A 1 50.54 -21.09 13.62
C MET A 1 49.18 -21.61 14.05
N GLY A 2 48.12 -20.94 13.59
CA GLY A 2 46.75 -21.43 13.70
C GLY A 2 46.18 -21.30 12.28
N ASP A 3 45.93 -22.46 11.67
CA ASP A 3 45.59 -22.61 10.26
C ASP A 3 44.28 -21.92 9.88
N VAL A 4 44.35 -21.25 8.74
CA VAL A 4 43.20 -20.78 7.96
C VAL A 4 42.56 -21.99 7.30
N ILE A 5 41.30 -22.26 7.60
CA ILE A 5 40.48 -23.17 6.79
C ILE A 5 39.63 -22.30 5.87
N GLN A 6 40.12 -22.14 4.63
CA GLN A 6 39.30 -21.90 3.45
C GLN A 6 38.78 -23.23 2.90
N PHE A 7 37.96 -23.14 1.84
CA PHE A 7 37.27 -24.19 1.08
C PHE A 7 35.82 -24.44 1.59
N ASP A 8 34.77 -24.36 0.78
CA ASP A 8 34.68 -24.34 -0.69
C ASP A 8 33.37 -23.69 -1.12
N ARG A 9 33.39 -22.96 -2.25
CA ARG A 9 32.18 -22.54 -2.96
C ARG A 9 31.68 -23.79 -3.68
N SER A 10 30.66 -24.45 -3.14
CA SER A 10 29.88 -25.39 -3.92
C SER A 10 28.49 -24.83 -4.15
N GLU A 11 28.20 -24.65 -5.43
CA GLU A 11 26.93 -24.26 -6.01
C GLU A 11 25.82 -25.22 -5.59
N GLY A 12 24.61 -24.68 -5.48
CA GLY A 12 23.42 -25.51 -5.41
C GLY A 12 22.46 -25.05 -4.34
N ASP A 13 21.43 -24.36 -4.81
CA ASP A 13 20.09 -24.37 -4.23
C ASP A 13 19.88 -23.53 -2.96
N HIS A 14 19.42 -22.28 -3.15
CA HIS A 14 18.30 -21.74 -2.37
C HIS A 14 17.93 -20.28 -2.70
N ARG A 15 16.61 -20.06 -2.74
CA ARG A 15 15.83 -18.80 -2.58
C ARG A 15 15.54 -18.00 -3.85
N ILE A 16 14.35 -18.27 -4.41
CA ILE A 16 13.47 -17.22 -4.92
C ILE A 16 13.31 -16.19 -3.79
N GLY A 17 14.02 -15.10 -3.89
CA GLY A 17 14.07 -14.05 -2.89
C GLY A 17 14.67 -12.82 -3.53
N GLY A 18 13.99 -12.29 -4.54
CA GLY A 18 14.33 -11.01 -5.14
C GLY A 18 14.12 -9.93 -4.09
N HIS A 19 15.15 -9.66 -3.29
CA HIS A 19 15.26 -8.42 -2.54
C HIS A 19 15.52 -7.35 -3.60
N ALA A 20 14.46 -6.73 -4.12
CA ALA A 20 14.60 -5.50 -4.89
C ALA A 20 15.50 -4.57 -4.06
N ALA A 21 16.57 -4.06 -4.65
CA ALA A 21 17.44 -3.15 -3.92
C ALA A 21 16.59 -1.99 -3.43
N ALA A 22 16.87 -1.41 -2.25
CA ALA A 22 16.10 -0.26 -1.77
C ALA A 22 16.03 0.89 -2.80
N ASN A 23 17.03 0.95 -3.71
CA ASN A 23 17.07 1.84 -4.87
C ASN A 23 15.91 1.62 -5.85
N ASP A 24 15.41 0.40 -6.04
CA ASP A 24 14.31 0.08 -6.96
C ASP A 24 12.94 0.48 -6.39
N PHE A 25 12.85 0.77 -5.09
CA PHE A 25 11.59 1.13 -4.46
C PHE A 25 11.13 2.54 -4.90
N PHE A 26 12.07 3.50 -4.91
CA PHE A 26 11.80 4.91 -5.24
C PHE A 26 12.34 5.35 -6.61
N ALA A 27 13.05 4.47 -7.33
CA ALA A 27 13.51 4.77 -8.68
C ALA A 27 12.35 5.18 -9.60
N PRO A 28 12.59 6.01 -10.63
CA PRO A 28 11.64 6.23 -11.70
C PRO A 28 11.25 4.89 -12.35
N GLY A 29 9.97 4.54 -12.33
CA GLY A 29 9.47 3.22 -12.80
C GLY A 29 9.66 2.07 -11.80
N GLY A 30 10.16 2.36 -10.60
CA GLY A 30 10.30 1.42 -9.50
C GLY A 30 8.98 1.04 -8.83
N PHE A 31 9.06 0.34 -7.70
CA PHE A 31 7.88 -0.21 -7.02
C PHE A 31 6.83 0.85 -6.66
N LEU A 32 7.26 2.02 -6.14
CA LEU A 32 6.33 3.12 -5.83
C LEU A 32 5.59 3.61 -7.08
N ALA A 33 6.29 3.73 -8.21
CA ALA A 33 5.67 4.11 -9.47
C ALA A 33 4.68 3.04 -9.94
N ALA A 34 5.01 1.76 -9.78
CA ALA A 34 4.16 0.64 -10.14
C ALA A 34 2.85 0.60 -9.33
N ILE A 35 2.91 0.73 -8.00
CA ILE A 35 1.70 0.76 -7.16
C ILE A 35 0.87 2.05 -7.37
N ASN A 36 1.51 3.18 -7.68
CA ASN A 36 0.80 4.42 -8.04
C ASN A 36 0.13 4.34 -9.41
N GLY A 37 0.65 3.52 -10.33
CA GLY A 37 0.08 3.28 -11.65
C GLY A 37 -1.17 2.40 -11.64
N VAL A 38 -1.49 1.74 -10.52
CA VAL A 38 -2.70 0.90 -10.41
C VAL A 38 -3.95 1.78 -10.39
N HIS A 39 -4.86 1.54 -11.33
CA HIS A 39 -6.13 2.25 -11.41
C HIS A 39 -7.12 1.77 -10.34
N ILE A 40 -7.17 2.48 -9.20
CA ILE A 40 -8.05 2.18 -8.07
C ILE A 40 -9.16 3.24 -7.99
N THR A 41 -10.41 2.79 -8.05
CA THR A 41 -11.57 3.65 -7.83
C THR A 41 -11.87 3.73 -6.32
N GLY A 42 -12.63 4.74 -5.91
CA GLY A 42 -13.13 4.80 -4.52
C GLY A 42 -13.97 3.59 -4.14
N ALA A 43 -14.72 3.00 -5.09
CA ALA A 43 -15.48 1.77 -4.85
C ALA A 43 -14.56 0.55 -4.60
N HIS A 44 -13.47 0.42 -5.36
CA HIS A 44 -12.46 -0.61 -5.10
C HIS A 44 -11.89 -0.45 -3.69
N LEU A 45 -11.52 0.77 -3.31
CA LEU A 45 -10.88 1.03 -2.02
C LEU A 45 -11.83 0.80 -0.85
N ALA A 46 -13.09 1.25 -0.95
CA ALA A 46 -14.12 0.98 0.04
C ALA A 46 -14.32 -0.53 0.27
N ARG A 47 -14.47 -1.31 -0.82
CA ARG A 47 -14.67 -2.76 -0.74
C ARG A 47 -13.43 -3.52 -0.25
N ALA A 48 -12.23 -3.05 -0.62
CA ALA A 48 -10.97 -3.59 -0.12
C ALA A 48 -10.85 -3.39 1.39
N ILE A 49 -11.14 -2.19 1.90
CA ILE A 49 -11.14 -1.90 3.34
C ILE A 49 -12.18 -2.75 4.07
N GLU A 50 -13.39 -2.88 3.54
CA GLU A 50 -14.42 -3.78 4.11
C GLU A 50 -13.96 -5.24 4.14
N THR A 51 -13.15 -5.67 3.17
CA THR A 51 -12.60 -7.03 3.13
C THR A 51 -11.62 -7.29 4.28
N ILE A 52 -10.89 -6.27 4.75
CA ILE A 52 -9.84 -6.46 5.77
C ILE A 52 -10.21 -5.95 7.17
N ARG A 53 -11.25 -5.12 7.30
CA ARG A 53 -11.60 -4.42 8.56
C ARG A 53 -11.88 -5.35 9.75
N HIS A 54 -12.25 -6.60 9.49
CA HIS A 54 -12.59 -7.58 10.52
C HIS A 54 -11.34 -8.21 11.15
N LEU A 55 -10.17 -8.01 10.54
CA LEU A 55 -8.91 -8.54 11.02
C LEU A 55 -8.09 -7.39 11.63
N VAL A 56 -8.02 -7.37 12.97
CA VAL A 56 -7.22 -6.39 13.71
C VAL A 56 -5.76 -6.84 13.68
N VAL A 57 -4.87 -5.99 13.16
CA VAL A 57 -3.45 -6.30 13.06
C VAL A 57 -2.80 -6.28 14.45
N LYS A 58 -2.36 -7.43 14.93
CA LYS A 58 -1.65 -7.60 16.21
C LYS A 58 -0.30 -8.29 16.06
N SER A 59 -0.04 -8.86 14.89
CA SER A 59 1.15 -9.65 14.59
C SER A 59 1.53 -9.56 13.10
N PRO A 60 2.76 -9.95 12.74
CA PRO A 60 3.16 -10.04 11.33
C PRO A 60 2.29 -10.99 10.49
N ASN A 61 1.72 -12.05 11.10
CA ASN A 61 0.81 -12.96 10.40
C ASN A 61 -0.49 -12.26 10.01
N ASP A 62 -0.97 -11.31 10.82
CA ASP A 62 -2.16 -10.53 10.50
C ASP A 62 -1.92 -9.61 9.29
N ILE A 63 -0.72 -9.02 9.21
CA ILE A 63 -0.30 -8.21 8.05
C ILE A 63 -0.23 -9.08 6.80
N ALA A 64 0.36 -10.28 6.90
CA ALA A 64 0.43 -11.22 5.79
C ALA A 64 -0.97 -11.64 5.32
N GLU A 65 -1.90 -11.86 6.25
CA GLU A 65 -3.28 -12.20 5.93
C GLU A 65 -4.02 -11.02 5.28
N HIS A 66 -3.86 -9.78 5.76
CA HIS A 66 -4.33 -8.58 5.06
C HIS A 66 -3.84 -8.55 3.62
N GLY A 67 -2.53 -8.72 3.42
CA GLY A 67 -1.92 -8.77 2.08
C GLY A 67 -2.55 -9.84 1.20
N ARG A 68 -2.74 -11.07 1.72
CA ARG A 68 -3.35 -12.18 0.99
C ARG A 68 -4.81 -11.92 0.60
N LEU A 69 -5.59 -11.34 1.51
CA LEU A 69 -7.00 -11.00 1.25
C LEU A 69 -7.12 -9.93 0.16
N LEU A 70 -6.26 -8.92 0.20
CA LEU A 70 -6.23 -7.83 -0.77
C LEU A 70 -5.68 -8.26 -2.12
N GLU A 71 -4.70 -9.17 -2.15
CA GLU A 71 -4.19 -9.73 -3.39
C GLU A 71 -5.26 -10.54 -4.12
N ARG A 72 -6.01 -11.36 -3.37
CA ARG A 72 -7.17 -12.07 -3.93
C ARG A 72 -8.23 -11.10 -4.45
N PHE A 73 -8.57 -10.07 -3.68
CA PHE A 73 -9.51 -9.03 -4.12
C PHE A 73 -9.00 -8.34 -5.40
N ALA A 74 -7.72 -7.97 -5.46
CA ALA A 74 -7.12 -7.35 -6.63
C ALA A 74 -7.19 -8.25 -7.87
N HIS A 75 -6.94 -9.54 -7.71
CA HIS A 75 -7.08 -10.52 -8.79
C HIS A 75 -8.53 -10.63 -9.28
N GLU A 76 -9.49 -10.78 -8.37
CA GLU A 76 -10.93 -10.88 -8.68
C GLU A 76 -11.46 -9.63 -9.41
N HIS A 77 -10.85 -8.47 -9.15
CA HIS A 77 -11.22 -7.18 -9.74
C HIS A 77 -10.31 -6.73 -10.90
N GLY A 78 -9.36 -7.55 -11.34
CA GLY A 78 -8.48 -7.25 -12.47
C GLY A 78 -7.55 -6.06 -12.28
N LEU A 79 -7.05 -5.83 -11.06
CA LEU A 79 -6.18 -4.68 -10.71
C LEU A 79 -4.70 -4.89 -11.06
N GLY A 80 -4.35 -5.99 -11.70
CA GLY A 80 -2.98 -6.32 -12.12
C GLY A 80 -2.05 -6.75 -10.99
N ASP A 81 -0.80 -7.03 -11.35
CA ASP A 81 0.20 -7.70 -10.48
C ASP A 81 0.61 -6.92 -9.23
N HIS A 82 0.33 -5.61 -9.20
CA HIS A 82 0.60 -4.75 -8.05
C HIS A 82 -0.66 -4.32 -7.30
N GLY A 83 -1.83 -4.85 -7.68
CA GLY A 83 -3.12 -4.40 -7.18
C GLY A 83 -3.29 -4.60 -5.67
N GLY A 84 -2.91 -5.78 -5.13
CA GLY A 84 -3.03 -6.03 -3.69
C GLY A 84 -2.11 -5.15 -2.87
N ALA A 85 -0.86 -4.99 -3.31
CA ALA A 85 0.11 -4.09 -2.69
C ALA A 85 -0.36 -2.62 -2.72
N ALA A 86 -0.90 -2.16 -3.85
CA ALA A 86 -1.43 -0.81 -4.00
C ALA A 86 -2.63 -0.56 -3.08
N LEU A 87 -3.56 -1.51 -2.98
CA LEU A 87 -4.69 -1.43 -2.05
C LEU A 87 -4.22 -1.40 -0.59
N HIS A 88 -3.27 -2.25 -0.22
CA HIS A 88 -2.76 -2.32 1.14
C HIS A 88 -2.06 -1.03 1.55
N ALA A 89 -1.18 -0.50 0.71
CA ALA A 89 -0.48 0.76 0.96
C ALA A 89 -1.46 1.93 1.09
N ARG A 90 -2.48 2.01 0.23
CA ARG A 90 -3.50 3.06 0.28
C ARG A 90 -4.40 2.94 1.52
N ALA A 91 -4.78 1.73 1.92
CA ALA A 91 -5.60 1.52 3.12
C ALA A 91 -4.86 2.01 4.39
N ILE A 92 -3.57 1.68 4.52
CA ILE A 92 -2.73 2.16 5.62
C ILE A 92 -2.56 3.69 5.56
N ALA A 93 -2.32 4.25 4.38
CA ALA A 93 -2.17 5.69 4.20
C ALA A 93 -3.46 6.45 4.58
N LEU A 94 -4.64 5.91 4.25
CA LEU A 94 -5.92 6.46 4.65
C LEU A 94 -6.14 6.39 6.16
N ASP A 95 -5.88 5.24 6.77
CA ASP A 95 -6.03 5.05 8.22
C ASP A 95 -5.16 6.06 9.01
N ARG A 96 -3.89 6.20 8.63
CA ARG A 96 -2.96 7.17 9.24
C ARG A 96 -3.41 8.61 9.05
N TRP A 97 -3.82 8.96 7.82
CA TRP A 97 -4.26 10.31 7.54
C TRP A 97 -5.54 10.66 8.33
N ALA A 98 -6.50 9.72 8.40
CA ALA A 98 -7.74 9.92 9.16
C ALA A 98 -7.47 10.08 10.66
N GLN A 99 -6.59 9.26 11.24
CA GLN A 99 -6.23 9.36 12.66
C GLN A 99 -5.60 10.71 13.02
N GLU A 100 -4.79 11.28 12.13
CA GLU A 100 -4.08 12.55 12.38
C GLU A 100 -4.93 13.79 12.05
N PHE A 101 -5.63 13.78 10.91
CA PHE A 101 -6.24 14.98 10.33
C PHE A 101 -7.77 14.96 10.31
N ASP A 102 -8.41 13.82 10.55
CA ASP A 102 -9.88 13.69 10.65
C ASP A 102 -10.31 12.72 11.77
N PRO A 103 -9.87 12.96 13.03
CA PRO A 103 -10.12 12.03 14.14
C PRO A 103 -11.60 11.88 14.50
N PHE A 104 -12.46 12.80 14.05
CA PHE A 104 -13.90 12.79 14.29
C PHE A 104 -14.71 12.28 13.10
N GLY A 105 -14.07 12.00 11.95
CA GLY A 105 -14.75 11.48 10.76
C GLY A 105 -15.71 12.47 10.12
N GLU A 106 -15.32 13.74 10.03
CA GLU A 106 -16.11 14.81 9.44
C GLU A 106 -16.07 14.80 7.91
N CYS A 107 -15.07 14.15 7.30
CA CYS A 107 -14.97 14.05 5.85
C CYS A 107 -16.11 13.19 5.27
N ASP A 108 -16.63 13.60 4.11
CA ASP A 108 -17.53 12.75 3.34
C ASP A 108 -16.79 11.47 2.89
N ILE A 109 -17.32 10.32 3.32
CA ILE A 109 -16.66 9.03 3.15
C ILE A 109 -16.49 8.62 1.67
N ARG A 110 -17.39 9.06 0.78
CA ARG A 110 -17.30 8.75 -0.66
C ARG A 110 -16.17 9.58 -1.28
N GLY A 111 -16.10 10.86 -0.92
CA GLY A 111 -15.01 11.75 -1.30
C GLY A 111 -13.66 11.26 -0.79
N PHE A 112 -13.63 10.78 0.45
CA PHE A 112 -12.43 10.23 1.08
C PHE A 112 -11.86 9.01 0.34
N TYR A 113 -12.71 8.03 0.02
CA TYR A 113 -12.24 6.85 -0.73
C TYR A 113 -11.87 7.17 -2.19
N ALA A 114 -12.59 8.10 -2.84
CA ALA A 114 -12.23 8.54 -4.18
C ALA A 114 -10.86 9.22 -4.20
N ALA A 115 -10.60 10.11 -3.23
CA ALA A 115 -9.28 10.72 -3.03
C ALA A 115 -8.21 9.66 -2.76
N GLY A 116 -8.50 8.69 -1.89
CA GLY A 116 -7.61 7.58 -1.57
C GLY A 116 -7.24 6.70 -2.77
N GLY A 117 -8.13 6.57 -3.74
CA GLY A 117 -7.87 5.84 -4.99
C GLY A 117 -7.03 6.64 -5.99
N SER A 118 -7.21 7.97 -6.06
CA SER A 118 -6.57 8.81 -7.08
C SER A 118 -5.29 9.52 -6.63
N ALA A 119 -5.10 9.75 -5.32
CA ALA A 119 -3.95 10.49 -4.83
C ALA A 119 -2.65 9.69 -4.98
N PRO A 120 -1.54 10.32 -5.38
CA PRO A 120 -0.26 9.62 -5.40
C PRO A 120 0.21 9.33 -3.98
N LEU A 121 0.67 8.11 -3.76
CA LEU A 121 1.47 7.75 -2.59
C LEU A 121 2.86 8.36 -2.74
N VAL A 122 3.40 8.87 -1.64
CA VAL A 122 4.73 9.46 -1.53
C VAL A 122 5.47 8.85 -0.34
N GLU A 123 6.79 9.02 -0.32
CA GLU A 123 7.58 8.74 0.88
C GLU A 123 7.26 9.78 1.96
N THR A 124 7.05 9.30 3.18
CA THR A 124 6.85 10.10 4.39
C THR A 124 7.74 9.56 5.51
N GLU A 125 7.87 10.30 6.60
CA GLU A 125 8.70 9.91 7.76
C GLU A 125 8.30 8.55 8.38
N ILE A 126 7.04 8.14 8.21
CA ILE A 126 6.49 6.89 8.75
C ILE A 126 6.24 5.82 7.66
N GLY A 127 6.86 5.99 6.49
CA GLY A 127 6.73 5.10 5.33
C GLY A 127 5.85 5.69 4.22
N LEU A 128 5.16 4.87 3.46
CA LEU A 128 4.28 5.36 2.39
C LEU A 128 3.02 6.03 2.95
N GLY A 129 2.66 7.18 2.37
CA GLY A 129 1.49 7.95 2.77
C GLY A 129 1.04 8.91 1.68
N PHE A 130 0.06 9.75 2.01
CA PHE A 130 -0.33 10.88 1.16
C PHE A 130 0.29 12.17 1.70
N GLU A 131 0.68 13.08 0.81
CA GLU A 131 1.04 14.43 1.25
C GLU A 131 -0.23 15.11 1.83
N PRO A 132 -0.22 15.55 3.11
CA PRO A 132 -1.45 15.91 3.82
C PRO A 132 -2.26 17.02 3.16
N ALA A 133 -1.63 18.11 2.74
CA ALA A 133 -2.35 19.27 2.21
C ALA A 133 -2.96 19.00 0.83
N SER A 134 -2.24 18.27 -0.02
CA SER A 134 -2.67 17.79 -1.32
C SER A 134 -3.82 16.79 -1.17
N PHE A 135 -3.73 15.86 -0.21
CA PHE A 135 -4.78 14.90 0.04
C PHE A 135 -6.07 15.57 0.53
N ALA A 136 -5.99 16.50 1.48
CA ALA A 136 -7.15 17.26 1.95
C ALA A 136 -7.87 17.99 0.80
N LYS A 137 -7.11 18.59 -0.12
CA LYS A 137 -7.67 19.22 -1.34
C LYS A 137 -8.38 18.21 -2.24
N GLN A 138 -7.85 17.00 -2.36
CA GLN A 138 -8.52 15.94 -3.13
C GLN A 138 -9.81 15.47 -2.47
N VAL A 139 -9.82 15.28 -1.15
CA VAL A 139 -11.05 14.94 -0.40
C VAL A 139 -12.13 15.99 -0.67
N GLN A 140 -11.82 17.27 -0.46
CA GLN A 140 -12.76 18.37 -0.71
C GLN A 140 -13.26 18.42 -2.17
N LYS A 141 -12.36 18.18 -3.14
CA LYS A 141 -12.73 18.11 -4.55
C LYS A 141 -13.75 17.00 -4.79
N TRP A 142 -13.49 15.79 -4.29
CA TRP A 142 -14.36 14.64 -4.51
C TRP A 142 -15.67 14.73 -3.74
N THR A 143 -15.67 15.28 -2.52
CA THR A 143 -16.92 15.55 -1.78
C THR A 143 -17.89 16.40 -2.60
N LYS A 144 -17.39 17.45 -3.27
CA LYS A 144 -18.22 18.31 -4.13
C LYS A 144 -18.76 17.61 -5.38
N VAL A 145 -18.09 16.56 -5.86
CA VAL A 145 -18.55 15.77 -7.02
C VAL A 145 -19.70 14.85 -6.65
N PHE A 146 -19.79 14.44 -5.38
CA PHE A 146 -20.81 13.51 -4.89
C PHE A 146 -21.93 14.17 -4.07
N ALA A 147 -21.84 15.48 -3.80
CA ALA A 147 -22.86 16.29 -3.15
C ALA A 147 -23.96 16.72 -4.14
#